data_AF-A0A9D1VG77-F1
#
_entry.id   AF-A0A9D1VG77-F1
#
_cell.length_a   1.000
_cell.length_b   1.000
_cell.length_c   1.000
_cell.angle_alpha   90.00
_cell.angle_beta   90.00
_cell.angle_gamma   90.00
#
_symmetry.space_group_name_H-M   'P 1'
#
loop_
_entity.id
_entity.type
_entity.pdbx_description
1 polymer ?
#
loop_
_entity_poly.entity_id
_entity_poly.type
_entity_poly.pdbx_seq_one_letter_code
_entity_poly.pdbx_strand_id
1 'polypeptide(L)'
;DPVVPENYYSEEEMEAVETHIREHFGPFSNVFHELVSPDIHVDICVVPPSEERDYCTLVTMGMGARKMAVPGELAEYHLERAEVAVALPPDWRLDAEAMEDERWYWPVRLLKVLARLPIENDTWLGWGHTLGKESPFAETTDLCGAILISPQDAEEGAEVCTLPGGEEVNFYQVIPLYQDELDFKQRRGAEELLVRMEDVSFIVDPDRPSAMDGEEEDEEDGGWVLDNGAWHLESIREKKLPVDELCAYNHMAIYLRWCMERDLMSLEFLERCWDTVEEFNADPAGTDLRPFVRDCLGGQLFSALFDEEGEAFARYYYDPRSEGGPSFPADIDGYARQYFGAERYGSDEFRDEAYLFIPFDEDYYQAMAKVIQRRWDGWEQ
;
A
#
# COMPACT_ATOMS: atom_id res chain seq x y z
N ASP A 1 0.01 45.48 -21.03
CA ASP A 1 0.96 44.37 -21.05
C ASP A 1 0.53 43.30 -22.04
N PRO A 2 1.46 42.63 -22.73
CA PRO A 2 1.10 41.41 -23.44
C PRO A 2 0.59 40.41 -22.40
N VAL A 3 -0.57 39.81 -22.68
CA VAL A 3 -1.14 38.76 -21.84
C VAL A 3 -0.17 37.58 -21.87
N VAL A 4 0.50 37.32 -20.75
CA VAL A 4 1.28 36.09 -20.55
C VAL A 4 0.28 34.93 -20.65
N PRO A 5 0.50 33.92 -21.51
CA PRO A 5 -0.39 32.76 -21.56
C PRO A 5 -0.46 32.12 -20.18
N GLU A 6 -1.62 31.59 -19.76
CA GLU A 6 -1.87 30.98 -18.43
C GLU A 6 -0.91 29.83 -18.03
N ASN A 7 0.02 29.46 -18.90
CA ASN A 7 0.95 28.35 -18.75
C ASN A 7 2.42 28.80 -18.56
N TYR A 8 2.66 30.11 -18.35
CA TYR A 8 3.99 30.66 -18.10
C TYR A 8 3.96 31.60 -16.90
N TYR A 9 5.02 31.53 -16.09
CA TYR A 9 5.32 32.61 -15.15
C TYR A 9 5.59 33.90 -15.91
N SER A 10 5.16 35.03 -15.34
CA SER A 10 5.70 36.34 -15.70
C SER A 10 7.20 36.42 -15.40
N GLU A 11 7.89 37.42 -15.95
CA GLU A 11 9.33 37.61 -15.71
C GLU A 11 9.64 37.75 -14.20
N GLU A 12 8.81 38.47 -13.45
CA GLU A 12 8.99 38.66 -12.00
C GLU A 12 8.71 37.37 -11.19
N GLU A 13 7.70 36.59 -11.58
CA GLU A 13 7.42 35.29 -10.95
C GLU A 13 8.52 34.28 -11.25
N MET A 14 9.03 34.25 -12.49
CA MET A 14 10.14 33.39 -12.89
C MET A 14 11.41 33.74 -12.12
N GLU A 15 11.72 35.04 -11.97
CA GLU A 15 12.86 35.50 -11.16
C GLU A 15 12.71 35.09 -9.68
N ALA A 16 11.50 35.13 -9.12
CA ALA A 16 11.23 34.68 -7.76
C ALA A 16 11.49 33.18 -7.59
N VAL A 17 10.97 32.35 -8.50
CA VAL A 17 11.19 30.89 -8.49
C VAL A 17 12.66 30.53 -8.72
N GLU A 18 13.33 31.19 -9.67
CA GLU A 18 14.76 31.00 -9.94
C GLU A 18 15.62 31.38 -8.73
N THR A 19 15.29 32.47 -8.05
CA THR A 19 15.97 32.89 -6.81
C THR A 19 15.75 31.87 -5.70
N HIS A 20 14.51 31.41 -5.50
CA HIS A 20 14.16 30.38 -4.52
C HIS A 20 14.96 29.09 -4.74
N ILE A 21 15.02 28.61 -5.99
CA ILE A 21 15.80 27.41 -6.34
C ILE A 21 17.28 27.62 -6.00
N ARG A 22 17.85 28.79 -6.32
CA ARG A 22 19.26 29.09 -6.05
C ARG A 22 19.61 29.17 -4.57
N GLU A 23 18.73 29.77 -3.78
CA GLU A 23 18.94 29.98 -2.34
C GLU A 23 18.78 28.67 -1.57
N HIS A 24 17.74 27.88 -1.88
CA HIS A 24 17.40 26.70 -1.07
C HIS A 24 17.98 25.39 -1.61
N PHE A 25 18.05 25.21 -2.93
CA PHE A 25 18.55 23.96 -3.54
C PHE A 25 19.97 24.12 -4.08
N GLY A 26 20.32 25.30 -4.60
CA GLY A 26 21.68 25.64 -5.02
C GLY A 26 21.78 26.27 -6.41
N PRO A 27 22.98 26.80 -6.75
CA PRO A 27 23.19 27.45 -8.03
C PRO A 27 23.11 26.46 -9.18
N PHE A 28 22.40 26.82 -10.25
CA PHE A 28 22.34 26.07 -11.49
C PHE A 28 22.70 26.94 -12.69
N SER A 29 23.35 26.33 -13.68
CA SER A 29 23.65 26.93 -14.99
C SER A 29 23.05 26.14 -16.15
N ASN A 30 22.70 24.88 -15.91
CA ASN A 30 22.22 23.97 -16.92
C ASN A 30 20.71 23.79 -16.71
N VAL A 31 19.96 23.98 -17.79
CA VAL A 31 18.52 23.82 -17.81
C VAL A 31 18.18 22.93 -18.99
N PHE A 32 17.45 21.84 -18.73
CA PHE A 32 16.85 21.07 -19.81
C PHE A 32 15.60 21.79 -20.27
N HIS A 33 15.74 22.53 -21.36
CA HIS A 33 14.62 23.23 -21.96
C HIS A 33 13.67 22.25 -22.63
N GLU A 34 12.38 22.44 -22.38
CA GLU A 34 11.38 21.69 -23.10
C GLU A 34 11.26 22.18 -24.54
N LEU A 35 11.67 21.33 -25.48
CA LEU A 35 11.74 21.69 -26.91
C LEU A 35 10.36 21.83 -27.57
N VAL A 36 9.33 21.14 -27.06
CA VAL A 36 7.96 21.16 -27.57
C VAL A 36 6.99 21.05 -26.40
N SER A 37 6.26 22.13 -26.12
CA SER A 37 5.28 22.22 -25.02
C SER A 37 3.87 22.37 -25.60
N PRO A 38 3.13 21.27 -25.81
CA PRO A 38 1.74 21.36 -26.25
C PRO A 38 0.82 21.96 -25.18
N ASP A 39 1.15 21.79 -23.89
CA ASP A 39 0.25 22.08 -22.77
C ASP A 39 0.90 23.00 -21.72
N ILE A 40 1.99 22.59 -21.08
CA ILE A 40 2.78 23.39 -20.12
C ILE A 40 4.25 23.40 -20.54
N HIS A 41 4.96 24.50 -20.29
CA HIS A 41 6.40 24.60 -20.53
C HIS A 41 7.14 24.33 -19.22
N VAL A 42 7.72 23.14 -19.10
CA VAL A 42 8.42 22.72 -17.89
C VAL A 42 9.89 22.52 -18.20
N ASP A 43 10.68 23.46 -17.71
CA ASP A 43 12.12 23.35 -17.70
C ASP A 43 12.58 22.54 -16.49
N ILE A 44 13.71 21.86 -16.61
CA ILE A 44 14.34 21.15 -15.49
C ILE A 44 15.68 21.80 -15.20
N CYS A 45 15.75 22.49 -14.05
CA CYS A 45 16.96 23.07 -13.50
C CYS A 45 17.85 21.96 -12.95
N VAL A 46 19.12 21.95 -13.36
CA VAL A 46 20.12 20.98 -12.89
C VAL A 46 21.05 21.67 -11.91
N VAL A 47 20.85 21.40 -10.62
CA VAL A 47 21.75 21.84 -9.56
C VAL A 47 22.85 20.78 -9.39
N PRO A 48 24.11 21.09 -9.72
CA PRO A 48 25.19 20.12 -9.61
C PRO A 48 25.58 19.86 -8.14
N PRO A 49 26.27 18.74 -7.87
CA PRO A 49 26.90 18.50 -6.58
C PRO A 49 27.85 19.63 -6.18
N SER A 50 28.01 19.82 -4.87
CA SER A 50 28.90 20.80 -4.27
C SER A 50 29.70 20.17 -3.12
N GLU A 51 30.65 20.91 -2.54
CA GLU A 51 31.41 20.40 -1.38
C GLU A 51 30.52 20.10 -0.16
N GLU A 52 29.36 20.77 -0.04
CA GLU A 52 28.42 20.60 1.06
C GLU A 52 27.29 19.60 0.73
N ARG A 53 27.04 19.32 -0.56
CA ARG A 53 26.00 18.41 -1.04
C ARG A 53 26.55 17.46 -2.10
N ASP A 54 26.75 16.19 -1.73
CA ASP A 54 27.32 15.17 -2.62
C ASP A 54 26.25 14.46 -3.47
N TYR A 55 25.34 15.24 -4.06
CA TYR A 55 24.28 14.77 -4.95
C TYR A 55 23.86 15.86 -5.93
N CYS A 56 23.24 15.47 -7.04
CA CYS A 56 22.68 16.37 -8.03
C CYS A 56 21.18 16.53 -7.80
N THR A 57 20.65 17.75 -7.83
CA THR A 57 19.20 17.97 -7.72
C THR A 57 18.64 18.41 -9.07
N LEU A 58 17.60 17.71 -9.52
CA LEU A 58 16.75 18.16 -10.62
C LEU A 58 15.51 18.81 -10.05
N VAL A 59 15.22 20.05 -10.45
CA VAL A 59 14.05 20.81 -9.97
C VAL A 59 13.25 21.28 -11.18
N THR A 60 11.93 21.06 -11.17
CA THR A 60 11.08 21.66 -12.21
C THR A 60 11.03 23.17 -12.05
N MET A 61 10.94 23.86 -13.18
CA MET A 61 10.66 25.28 -13.23
C MET A 61 9.63 25.52 -14.33
N GLY A 62 8.45 25.94 -13.92
CA GLY A 62 7.31 26.20 -14.82
C GLY A 62 6.10 25.31 -14.54
N MET A 63 6.24 24.26 -13.73
CA MET A 63 5.10 23.41 -13.35
C MET A 63 4.05 24.21 -12.57
N GLY A 64 4.50 25.08 -11.66
CA GLY A 64 3.61 25.90 -10.82
C GLY A 64 3.07 27.14 -11.52
N ALA A 65 3.40 27.37 -12.80
CA ALA A 65 2.86 28.48 -13.58
C ALA A 65 1.34 28.38 -13.73
N ARG A 66 0.81 27.16 -13.77
CA ARG A 66 -0.62 26.86 -13.86
C ARG A 66 -1.15 26.36 -12.51
N LYS A 67 -2.36 26.80 -12.16
CA LYS A 67 -3.07 26.29 -10.99
C LYS A 67 -3.58 24.86 -11.21
N MET A 68 -3.43 24.04 -10.18
CA MET A 68 -3.97 22.68 -10.07
C MET A 68 -5.41 22.70 -9.55
N ALA A 69 -6.15 21.61 -9.76
CA ALA A 69 -7.55 21.47 -9.36
C ALA A 69 -7.67 21.06 -7.88
N VAL A 70 -7.28 21.96 -6.98
CA VAL A 70 -7.37 21.75 -5.52
C VAL A 70 -8.82 21.89 -5.05
N PRO A 71 -9.35 20.96 -4.23
CA PRO A 71 -10.66 21.07 -3.61
C PRO A 71 -10.83 22.39 -2.82
N GLY A 72 -12.00 23.00 -2.90
CA GLY A 72 -12.25 24.32 -2.28
C GLY A 72 -12.13 24.31 -0.75
N GLU A 73 -12.30 23.14 -0.12
CA GLU A 73 -12.09 22.92 1.31
C GLU A 73 -10.63 23.10 1.73
N LEU A 74 -9.68 22.99 0.78
CA LEU A 74 -8.24 23.10 1.03
C LEU A 74 -7.66 24.45 0.60
N ALA A 75 -8.49 25.41 0.18
CA ALA A 75 -8.03 26.71 -0.32
C ALA A 75 -7.25 27.53 0.73
N GLU A 76 -7.43 27.26 2.03
CA GLU A 76 -6.66 27.93 3.10
C GLU A 76 -5.18 27.51 3.15
N TYR A 77 -4.83 26.39 2.52
CA TYR A 77 -3.48 25.83 2.52
C TYR A 77 -2.64 26.25 1.31
N HIS A 78 -3.20 27.05 0.38
CA HIS A 78 -2.47 27.59 -0.78
C HIS A 78 -1.74 26.53 -1.64
N LEU A 79 -2.39 25.39 -1.88
CA LEU A 79 -1.81 24.21 -2.57
C LEU A 79 -1.95 24.27 -4.09
N GLU A 80 -2.42 25.38 -4.66
CA GLU A 80 -2.82 25.45 -6.06
C GLU A 80 -1.64 25.40 -7.04
N ARG A 81 -0.41 25.66 -6.59
CA ARG A 81 0.77 25.64 -7.44
C ARG A 81 1.87 24.81 -6.80
N ALA A 82 2.59 24.05 -7.62
CA ALA A 82 3.70 23.23 -7.14
C ALA A 82 4.83 23.12 -8.16
N GLU A 83 6.05 22.98 -7.66
CA GLU A 83 7.23 22.46 -8.35
C GLU A 83 7.67 21.16 -7.65
N VAL A 84 8.35 20.28 -8.38
CA VAL A 84 8.85 19.01 -7.85
C VAL A 84 10.36 18.88 -8.07
N ALA A 85 11.04 18.27 -7.11
CA ALA A 85 12.48 18.05 -7.12
C ALA A 85 12.82 16.57 -6.91
N VAL A 86 13.91 16.09 -7.52
CA VAL A 86 14.48 14.77 -7.24
C VAL A 86 15.99 14.88 -7.04
N ALA A 87 16.52 14.19 -6.03
CA ALA A 87 17.95 14.14 -5.75
C ALA A 87 18.54 12.86 -6.35
N LEU A 88 19.61 12.99 -7.11
CA LEU A 88 20.27 11.91 -7.84
C LEU A 88 21.72 11.78 -7.36
N PRO A 89 22.33 10.58 -7.46
CA PRO A 89 23.73 10.37 -7.18
C PRO A 89 24.64 11.38 -7.91
N PRO A 90 25.78 11.78 -7.32
CA PRO A 90 26.64 12.81 -7.89
C PRO A 90 27.26 12.41 -9.24
N ASP A 91 27.29 11.12 -9.55
CA ASP A 91 27.77 10.54 -10.80
C ASP A 91 26.66 10.20 -11.80
N TRP A 92 25.40 10.59 -11.52
CA TRP A 92 24.29 10.39 -12.44
C TRP A 92 24.53 11.10 -13.79
N ARG A 93 24.42 10.37 -14.89
CA ARG A 93 24.70 10.94 -16.22
C ARG A 93 23.52 11.76 -16.74
N LEU A 94 23.80 13.02 -17.06
CA LEU A 94 22.83 14.00 -17.59
C LEU A 94 23.28 14.59 -18.94
N ASP A 95 24.25 13.97 -19.61
CA ASP A 95 24.69 14.38 -20.94
C ASP A 95 23.69 13.95 -22.03
N ALA A 96 23.86 14.48 -23.25
CA ALA A 96 22.93 14.23 -24.35
C ALA A 96 22.81 12.74 -24.74
N GLU A 97 23.87 11.94 -24.56
CA GLU A 97 23.83 10.50 -24.83
C GLU A 97 23.02 9.78 -23.75
N ALA A 98 23.20 10.16 -22.48
CA ALA A 98 22.43 9.62 -21.37
C ALA A 98 20.92 9.90 -21.48
N MET A 99 20.52 11.03 -22.08
CA MET A 99 19.12 11.36 -22.32
C MET A 99 18.45 10.50 -23.41
N GLU A 100 19.20 9.68 -24.16
CA GLU A 100 18.67 8.68 -25.08
C GLU A 100 18.54 7.28 -24.44
N ASP A 101 18.97 7.12 -23.18
CA ASP A 101 19.04 5.84 -22.48
C ASP A 101 18.16 5.86 -21.23
N GLU A 102 17.21 4.93 -21.19
CA GLU A 102 16.22 4.81 -20.11
C GLU A 102 16.81 4.59 -18.73
N ARG A 103 18.02 4.03 -18.65
CA ARG A 103 18.75 3.86 -17.39
C ARG A 103 19.03 5.19 -16.68
N TRP A 104 19.19 6.27 -17.44
CA TRP A 104 19.53 7.61 -16.92
C TRP A 104 18.38 8.61 -17.08
N TYR A 105 17.55 8.45 -18.11
CA TYR A 105 16.51 9.41 -18.46
C TYR A 105 15.26 9.32 -17.57
N TRP A 106 15.02 8.18 -16.91
CA TRP A 106 13.77 7.95 -16.20
C TRP A 106 13.43 8.98 -15.10
N PRO A 107 14.35 9.56 -14.32
CA PRO A 107 14.00 10.58 -13.32
C PRO A 107 13.52 11.88 -14.00
N VAL A 108 14.15 12.27 -15.11
CA VAL A 108 13.75 13.43 -15.92
C VAL A 108 12.33 13.21 -16.47
N ARG A 109 12.04 12.00 -16.98
CA ARG A 109 10.68 11.66 -17.42
C ARG A 109 9.69 11.67 -16.26
N LEU A 110 10.05 11.14 -15.09
CA LEU A 110 9.18 11.12 -13.91
C LEU A 110 8.73 12.54 -13.54
N LEU A 111 9.66 13.50 -13.46
CA LEU A 111 9.31 14.91 -13.22
C LEU A 111 8.37 15.47 -14.30
N LYS A 112 8.62 15.16 -15.57
CA LYS A 112 7.77 15.60 -16.69
C LYS A 112 6.36 15.01 -16.66
N VAL A 113 6.21 13.77 -16.19
CA VAL A 113 4.92 13.11 -16.00
C VAL A 113 4.17 13.76 -14.83
N LEU A 114 4.84 13.96 -13.68
CA LEU A 114 4.26 14.64 -12.53
C LEU A 114 3.79 16.05 -12.88
N ALA A 115 4.57 16.80 -13.65
CA ALA A 115 4.21 18.17 -14.04
C ALA A 115 2.99 18.26 -14.97
N ARG A 116 2.63 17.16 -15.66
CA ARG A 116 1.46 17.09 -16.55
C ARG A 116 0.23 16.49 -15.90
N LEU A 117 0.41 15.66 -14.88
CA LEU A 117 -0.67 14.93 -14.23
C LEU A 117 -1.85 15.85 -13.80
N PRO A 118 -1.62 17.03 -13.18
CA PRO A 118 -2.70 17.96 -12.81
C PRO A 118 -3.51 18.47 -14.00
N ILE A 119 -2.90 18.58 -15.17
CA ILE A 119 -3.52 19.10 -16.39
C ILE A 119 -4.31 18.00 -17.09
N GLU A 120 -3.68 16.83 -17.27
CA GLU A 120 -4.26 15.71 -18.03
C GLU A 120 -5.46 15.08 -17.32
N ASN A 121 -5.46 15.08 -15.98
CA ASN A 121 -6.46 14.40 -15.17
C ASN A 121 -7.33 15.33 -14.32
N ASP A 122 -7.22 16.66 -14.51
CA ASP A 122 -7.93 17.68 -13.71
C ASP A 122 -7.79 17.41 -12.20
N THR A 123 -6.54 17.27 -11.75
CA THR A 123 -6.18 16.86 -10.38
C THR A 123 -5.15 17.82 -9.78
N TRP A 124 -4.62 17.48 -8.60
CA TRP A 124 -3.60 18.24 -7.91
C TRP A 124 -2.59 17.32 -7.21
N LEU A 125 -1.42 17.86 -6.93
CA LEU A 125 -0.31 17.18 -6.25
C LEU A 125 -0.03 17.85 -4.92
N GLY A 126 0.19 17.04 -3.89
CA GLY A 126 0.44 17.49 -2.53
C GLY A 126 1.29 16.48 -1.76
N TRP A 127 1.67 16.86 -0.55
CA TRP A 127 2.42 15.98 0.36
C TRP A 127 1.68 14.65 0.58
N GLY A 128 2.42 13.54 0.57
CA GLY A 128 1.87 12.19 0.74
C GLY A 128 1.15 11.64 -0.49
N HIS A 129 0.97 12.41 -1.56
CA HIS A 129 0.44 11.88 -2.82
C HIS A 129 1.44 10.93 -3.47
N THR A 130 0.92 9.90 -4.12
CA THR A 130 1.72 8.88 -4.79
C THR A 130 1.35 8.78 -6.27
N LEU A 131 2.35 8.45 -7.08
CA LEU A 131 2.20 8.03 -8.46
C LEU A 131 2.69 6.58 -8.58
N GLY A 132 1.90 5.69 -9.18
CA GLY A 132 2.31 4.32 -9.47
C GLY A 132 2.22 4.01 -10.96
N LYS A 133 3.10 3.12 -11.43
CA LYS A 133 3.09 2.56 -12.78
C LYS A 133 3.15 1.04 -12.70
N GLU A 134 2.41 0.34 -13.57
CA GLU A 134 2.39 -1.14 -13.60
C GLU A 134 3.76 -1.79 -13.93
N SER A 135 4.72 -1.02 -14.43
CA SER A 135 6.06 -1.51 -14.78
C SER A 135 7.14 -0.56 -14.26
N PRO A 136 8.35 -1.08 -13.96
CA PRO A 136 9.44 -0.26 -13.44
C PRO A 136 9.83 0.92 -14.34
N PHE A 137 10.51 1.90 -13.76
CA PHE A 137 10.93 3.11 -14.46
C PHE A 137 11.97 2.86 -15.56
N ALA A 138 12.84 1.87 -15.36
CA ALA A 138 13.86 1.41 -16.31
C ALA A 138 14.15 -0.09 -16.09
N GLU A 139 14.81 -0.77 -17.03
CA GLU A 139 15.17 -2.19 -16.88
C GLU A 139 16.20 -2.47 -15.78
N THR A 140 16.86 -1.43 -15.26
CA THR A 140 17.92 -1.51 -14.25
C THR A 140 17.43 -1.24 -12.83
N THR A 141 16.13 -1.18 -12.60
CA THR A 141 15.56 -0.96 -11.26
C THR A 141 14.15 -1.53 -11.21
N ASP A 142 13.70 -1.96 -10.03
CA ASP A 142 12.31 -2.36 -9.80
C ASP A 142 11.43 -1.22 -9.25
N LEU A 143 12.01 -0.02 -9.05
CA LEU A 143 11.25 1.18 -8.67
C LEU A 143 10.21 1.50 -9.75
N CYS A 144 8.95 1.60 -9.35
CA CYS A 144 7.81 1.75 -10.27
C CYS A 144 6.84 2.88 -9.88
N GLY A 145 7.06 3.52 -8.73
CA GLY A 145 6.24 4.64 -8.28
C GLY A 145 7.04 5.74 -7.60
N ALA A 146 6.35 6.71 -7.05
CA ALA A 146 6.96 7.75 -6.23
C ALA A 146 5.96 8.31 -5.22
N ILE A 147 6.47 8.84 -4.11
CA ILE A 147 5.75 9.67 -3.14
C ILE A 147 6.32 11.09 -3.14
N LEU A 148 5.44 12.07 -2.88
CA LEU A 148 5.80 13.47 -2.71
C LEU A 148 5.93 13.80 -1.22
N ILE A 149 7.08 14.31 -0.80
CA ILE A 149 7.34 14.76 0.57
C ILE A 149 7.91 16.17 0.58
N SER A 150 8.13 16.75 1.77
CA SER A 150 8.84 18.03 1.89
C SER A 150 10.30 17.90 1.43
N PRO A 151 10.90 18.95 0.84
CA PRO A 151 12.32 19.01 0.50
C PRO A 151 13.22 18.51 1.63
N GLN A 152 14.10 17.57 1.30
CA GLN A 152 15.08 17.01 2.24
C GLN A 152 16.41 17.72 2.05
N ASP A 153 17.18 17.88 3.13
CA ASP A 153 18.51 18.53 3.10
C ASP A 153 18.52 19.94 2.48
N ALA A 154 17.39 20.65 2.61
CA ALA A 154 17.23 22.04 2.21
C ALA A 154 17.08 22.96 3.44
N GLU A 155 17.46 24.23 3.30
CA GLU A 155 17.29 25.21 4.37
C GLU A 155 15.80 25.45 4.70
N GLU A 156 15.50 25.80 5.95
CA GLU A 156 14.13 26.11 6.40
C GLU A 156 13.47 27.15 5.48
N GLY A 157 12.30 26.83 4.95
CA GLY A 157 11.57 27.65 3.98
C GLY A 157 11.66 27.18 2.53
N ALA A 158 12.42 26.13 2.23
CA ALA A 158 12.50 25.55 0.89
C ALA A 158 11.14 25.06 0.36
N GLU A 159 10.20 24.74 1.24
CA GLU A 159 8.87 24.18 0.95
C GLU A 159 7.98 25.14 0.15
N VAL A 160 8.15 26.46 0.30
CA VAL A 160 7.21 27.44 -0.25
C VAL A 160 7.93 28.67 -0.80
N CYS A 161 7.72 28.96 -2.08
CA CYS A 161 8.11 30.21 -2.72
C CYS A 161 6.91 31.15 -2.82
N THR A 162 7.00 32.34 -2.21
CA THR A 162 5.99 33.39 -2.38
C THR A 162 6.26 34.20 -3.64
N LEU A 163 5.31 34.19 -4.58
CA LEU A 163 5.37 34.98 -5.81
C LEU A 163 5.11 36.48 -5.51
N PRO A 164 5.53 37.41 -6.39
CA PRO A 164 5.32 38.86 -6.21
C PRO A 164 3.85 39.27 -5.99
N GLY A 165 2.90 38.49 -6.53
CA GLY A 165 1.45 38.68 -6.34
C GLY A 165 0.90 38.17 -5.00
N GLY A 166 1.73 37.52 -4.17
CA GLY A 166 1.35 36.91 -2.89
C GLY A 166 0.79 35.48 -3.00
N GLU A 167 0.72 34.91 -4.20
CA GLU A 167 0.42 33.49 -4.38
C GLU A 167 1.64 32.64 -4.01
N GLU A 168 1.41 31.38 -3.62
CA GLU A 168 2.47 30.48 -3.16
C GLU A 168 2.69 29.34 -4.15
N VAL A 169 3.95 28.94 -4.32
CA VAL A 169 4.37 27.75 -5.09
C VAL A 169 5.02 26.77 -4.12
N ASN A 170 4.40 25.60 -3.96
CA ASN A 170 4.87 24.55 -3.07
C ASN A 170 5.97 23.73 -3.74
N PHE A 171 7.03 23.38 -3.02
CA PHE A 171 8.08 22.50 -3.50
C PHE A 171 7.96 21.13 -2.84
N TYR A 172 7.94 20.07 -3.65
CA TYR A 172 7.92 18.70 -3.14
C TYR A 172 9.13 17.90 -3.63
N GLN A 173 9.74 17.15 -2.72
CA GLN A 173 10.74 16.15 -3.04
C GLN A 173 10.06 14.84 -3.48
N VAL A 174 10.50 14.32 -4.61
CA VAL A 174 10.06 13.05 -5.17
C VAL A 174 10.97 11.93 -4.64
N ILE A 175 10.36 10.95 -3.98
CA ILE A 175 11.05 9.73 -3.52
C ILE A 175 10.49 8.54 -4.31
N PRO A 176 11.31 7.90 -5.17
CA PRO A 176 10.88 6.70 -5.89
C PRO A 176 10.57 5.53 -4.95
N LEU A 177 9.51 4.79 -5.28
CA LEU A 177 8.98 3.66 -4.51
C LEU A 177 8.94 2.37 -5.32
N TYR A 178 9.08 1.26 -4.62
CA TYR A 178 8.71 -0.08 -5.09
C TYR A 178 7.19 -0.31 -5.02
N GLN A 179 6.72 -1.40 -5.65
CA GLN A 179 5.29 -1.71 -5.69
C GLN A 179 4.72 -2.06 -4.31
N ASP A 180 5.47 -2.82 -3.51
CA ASP A 180 5.12 -3.18 -2.14
C ASP A 180 5.03 -1.97 -1.20
N GLU A 181 5.93 -0.99 -1.35
CA GLU A 181 5.89 0.28 -0.62
C GLU A 181 4.67 1.13 -1.01
N LEU A 182 4.30 1.16 -2.29
CA LEU A 182 3.05 1.76 -2.75
C LEU A 182 1.83 1.07 -2.13
N ASP A 183 1.81 -0.26 -2.12
CA ASP A 183 0.73 -1.07 -1.58
C ASP A 183 0.63 -0.90 -0.05
N PHE A 184 1.76 -0.75 0.65
CA PHE A 184 1.80 -0.40 2.07
C PHE A 184 1.20 0.99 2.31
N LYS A 185 1.62 2.00 1.54
CA LYS A 185 1.06 3.35 1.65
C LYS A 185 -0.44 3.41 1.39
N GLN A 186 -0.96 2.61 0.44
CA GLN A 186 -2.40 2.53 0.18
C GLN A 186 -3.17 1.98 1.39
N ARG A 187 -2.56 1.07 2.17
CA ARG A 187 -3.15 0.46 3.36
C ARG A 187 -3.02 1.34 4.60
N ARG A 188 -1.82 1.88 4.86
CA ARG A 188 -1.43 2.54 6.13
C ARG A 188 -1.32 4.07 6.04
N GLY A 189 -1.39 4.62 4.84
CA GLY A 189 -1.18 6.05 4.61
C GLY A 189 0.29 6.46 4.49
N ALA A 190 0.50 7.75 4.22
CA ALA A 190 1.83 8.31 3.92
C ALA A 190 2.71 8.43 5.17
N GLU A 191 2.14 8.82 6.31
CA GLU A 191 2.89 9.04 7.56
C GLU A 191 3.59 7.74 8.01
N GLU A 192 2.87 6.64 8.01
CA GLU A 192 3.41 5.33 8.39
C GLU A 192 4.45 4.80 7.40
N LEU A 193 4.21 4.98 6.08
CA LEU A 193 5.22 4.64 5.09
C LEU A 193 6.52 5.41 5.37
N LEU A 194 6.44 6.70 5.68
CA LEU A 194 7.62 7.52 5.93
C LEU A 194 8.37 7.15 7.20
N VAL A 195 7.67 6.69 8.24
CA VAL A 195 8.33 6.07 9.42
C VAL A 195 9.11 4.84 8.99
N ARG A 196 8.52 3.98 8.16
CA ARG A 196 9.18 2.77 7.68
C ARG A 196 10.37 3.05 6.74
N MET A 197 10.33 4.20 6.08
CA MET A 197 11.37 4.69 5.18
C MET A 197 12.43 5.56 5.88
N GLU A 198 12.53 5.59 7.23
CA GLU A 198 13.50 6.49 7.90
C GLU A 198 14.96 6.25 7.47
N ASP A 199 15.30 5.00 7.16
CA ASP A 199 16.63 4.59 6.69
C ASP A 199 16.80 4.71 5.16
N VAL A 200 15.72 5.06 4.43
CA VAL A 200 15.77 5.26 2.98
C VAL A 200 16.29 6.66 2.69
N SER A 201 17.44 6.72 2.01
CA SER A 201 18.00 7.98 1.52
C SER A 201 17.04 8.69 0.57
N PHE A 202 16.96 10.01 0.66
CA PHE A 202 16.23 10.84 -0.32
C PHE A 202 16.97 10.96 -1.67
N ILE A 203 18.26 10.62 -1.69
CA ILE A 203 19.04 10.50 -2.91
C ILE A 203 18.68 9.17 -3.56
N VAL A 204 18.23 9.23 -4.81
CA VAL A 204 17.80 8.05 -5.56
C VAL A 204 18.91 7.01 -5.64
N ASP A 205 18.63 5.82 -5.14
CA ASP A 205 19.42 4.62 -5.36
C ASP A 205 18.54 3.59 -6.08
N PRO A 206 18.80 3.30 -7.37
CA PRO A 206 18.01 2.33 -8.14
C PRO A 206 18.05 0.89 -7.60
N ASP A 207 19.07 0.57 -6.80
CA ASP A 207 19.38 -0.77 -6.29
C ASP A 207 19.20 -0.88 -4.76
N ARG A 208 18.58 0.12 -4.11
CA ARG A 208 18.30 0.08 -2.67
C ARG A 208 17.41 -1.11 -2.30
N PRO A 209 17.48 -1.66 -1.08
CA PRO A 209 16.45 -2.58 -0.62
C PRO A 209 15.10 -1.88 -0.52
N SER A 210 14.02 -2.65 -0.64
CA SER A 210 12.68 -2.17 -0.30
C SER A 210 12.64 -1.81 1.19
N ALA A 211 11.92 -0.75 1.54
CA ALA A 211 11.61 -0.47 2.93
C ALA A 211 10.79 -1.60 3.57
N MET A 212 10.17 -2.47 2.77
CA MET A 212 9.45 -3.65 3.24
C MET A 212 10.33 -4.91 3.33
N ASP A 213 11.58 -4.86 2.86
CA ASP A 213 12.49 -6.01 2.93
C ASP A 213 12.96 -6.27 4.37
N GLY A 214 12.86 -7.53 4.81
CA GLY A 214 13.47 -7.99 6.07
C GLY A 214 12.53 -8.12 7.27
N GLU A 215 11.22 -7.87 7.10
CA GLU A 215 10.22 -8.10 8.14
C GLU A 215 9.15 -9.11 7.67
N GLU A 216 8.80 -10.05 8.54
CA GLU A 216 7.54 -10.79 8.46
C GLU A 216 6.45 -9.72 8.61
N GLU A 217 5.52 -9.65 7.64
CA GLU A 217 4.37 -8.72 7.62
C GLU A 217 4.00 -8.27 9.03
N ASP A 218 4.33 -7.02 9.37
CA ASP A 218 4.14 -6.48 10.72
C ASP A 218 2.74 -6.85 11.23
N GLU A 219 2.70 -7.61 12.33
CA GLU A 219 1.50 -8.06 13.05
C GLU A 219 0.62 -6.89 13.57
N GLU A 220 0.91 -5.63 13.20
CA GLU A 220 0.33 -4.40 13.77
C GLU A 220 -0.64 -3.61 12.87
N ASP A 221 -1.01 -4.10 11.67
CA ASP A 221 -2.18 -3.54 10.94
C ASP A 221 -3.22 -4.57 10.51
N GLY A 222 -2.79 -5.64 9.82
CA GLY A 222 -3.72 -6.67 9.35
C GLY A 222 -4.25 -7.55 10.47
N GLY A 223 -3.79 -7.34 11.70
CA GLY A 223 -3.87 -8.34 12.75
C GLY A 223 -3.01 -9.56 12.43
N TRP A 224 -2.85 -10.45 13.39
CA TRP A 224 -2.11 -11.69 13.18
C TRP A 224 -2.97 -12.71 12.43
N VAL A 225 -2.35 -13.57 11.62
CA VAL A 225 -3.05 -14.60 10.84
C VAL A 225 -3.53 -15.72 11.77
N LEU A 226 -4.85 -15.91 11.86
CA LEU A 226 -5.46 -17.04 12.57
C LEU A 226 -5.30 -18.33 11.77
N ASP A 227 -5.53 -18.25 10.46
CA ASP A 227 -5.55 -19.43 9.59
C ASP A 227 -5.29 -19.08 8.12
N ASN A 228 -4.66 -20.00 7.38
CA ASN A 228 -4.24 -19.76 5.99
C ASN A 228 -4.57 -20.95 5.09
N GLY A 229 -5.48 -20.72 4.14
CA GLY A 229 -5.90 -21.71 3.14
C GLY A 229 -4.77 -22.24 2.27
N ALA A 230 -3.67 -21.48 2.09
CA ALA A 230 -2.52 -21.91 1.31
C ALA A 230 -1.87 -23.18 1.89
N TRP A 231 -1.77 -23.29 3.22
CA TRP A 231 -1.22 -24.47 3.89
C TRP A 231 -2.06 -25.72 3.63
N HIS A 232 -3.39 -25.57 3.66
CA HIS A 232 -4.31 -26.68 3.39
C HIS A 232 -4.32 -27.07 1.91
N LEU A 233 -4.27 -26.08 1.00
CA LEU A 233 -4.17 -26.32 -0.44
C LEU A 233 -2.88 -27.05 -0.81
N GLU A 234 -1.76 -26.70 -0.19
CA GLU A 234 -0.49 -27.40 -0.33
C GLU A 234 -0.66 -28.87 0.07
N SER A 235 -1.22 -29.14 1.25
CA SER A 235 -1.53 -30.51 1.70
C SER A 235 -2.41 -31.27 0.71
N ILE A 236 -3.47 -30.67 0.17
CA ILE A 236 -4.34 -31.31 -0.84
C ILE A 236 -3.55 -31.69 -2.09
N ARG A 237 -2.74 -30.77 -2.61
CA ARG A 237 -2.01 -30.93 -3.88
C ARG A 237 -0.84 -31.90 -3.75
N GLU A 238 -0.01 -31.74 -2.72
CA GLU A 238 1.17 -32.58 -2.50
C GLU A 238 0.77 -34.02 -2.15
N LYS A 239 -0.20 -34.17 -1.23
CA LYS A 239 -0.71 -35.48 -0.83
C LYS A 239 -1.71 -36.03 -1.85
N LYS A 240 -2.07 -35.29 -2.90
CA LYS A 240 -3.01 -35.70 -3.96
C LYS A 240 -4.31 -36.25 -3.37
N LEU A 241 -4.87 -35.51 -2.41
CA LEU A 241 -6.08 -35.91 -1.70
C LEU A 241 -7.29 -35.86 -2.66
N PRO A 242 -8.20 -36.84 -2.63
CA PRO A 242 -9.36 -36.88 -3.50
C PRO A 242 -10.51 -36.01 -2.95
N VAL A 243 -10.22 -34.76 -2.64
CA VAL A 243 -11.17 -33.75 -2.15
C VAL A 243 -11.15 -32.52 -3.05
N ASP A 244 -12.22 -31.73 -3.03
CA ASP A 244 -12.26 -30.45 -3.74
C ASP A 244 -11.30 -29.45 -3.06
N GLU A 245 -10.61 -28.60 -3.83
CA GLU A 245 -9.72 -27.58 -3.25
C GLU A 245 -10.49 -26.60 -2.34
N LEU A 246 -11.80 -26.41 -2.55
CA LEU A 246 -12.64 -25.62 -1.67
C LEU A 246 -12.71 -26.16 -0.24
N CYS A 247 -12.41 -27.45 -0.02
CA CYS A 247 -12.34 -28.05 1.31
C CYS A 247 -11.23 -27.43 2.19
N ALA A 248 -10.22 -26.79 1.58
CA ALA A 248 -9.18 -26.05 2.30
C ALA A 248 -9.75 -24.95 3.21
N TYR A 249 -10.93 -24.42 2.88
CA TYR A 249 -11.54 -23.28 3.57
C TYR A 249 -12.69 -23.69 4.52
N ASN A 250 -12.97 -24.99 4.67
CA ASN A 250 -14.15 -25.47 5.41
C ASN A 250 -14.22 -24.93 6.85
N HIS A 251 -13.16 -25.11 7.63
CA HIS A 251 -13.16 -24.75 9.05
C HIS A 251 -13.01 -23.25 9.26
N MET A 252 -12.32 -22.55 8.36
CA MET A 252 -12.27 -21.08 8.30
C MET A 252 -13.66 -20.50 8.12
N ALA A 253 -14.42 -21.01 7.15
CA ALA A 253 -15.81 -20.58 6.90
C ALA A 253 -16.74 -20.87 8.09
N ILE A 254 -16.52 -21.97 8.83
CA ILE A 254 -17.26 -22.29 10.05
C ILE A 254 -17.01 -21.23 11.14
N TYR A 255 -15.74 -20.89 11.39
CA TYR A 255 -15.39 -19.93 12.42
C TYR A 255 -15.91 -18.53 12.06
N LEU A 256 -15.70 -18.09 10.82
CA LEU A 256 -16.20 -16.82 10.30
C LEU A 256 -17.72 -16.73 10.43
N ARG A 257 -18.47 -17.76 9.99
CA ARG A 257 -19.93 -17.81 10.15
C ARG A 257 -20.34 -17.66 11.61
N TRP A 258 -19.69 -18.36 12.52
CA TRP A 258 -20.03 -18.32 13.94
C TRP A 258 -19.86 -16.91 14.54
N CYS A 259 -18.80 -16.20 14.14
CA CYS A 259 -18.56 -14.80 14.53
C CYS A 259 -19.59 -13.86 13.91
N MET A 260 -19.92 -14.02 12.62
CA MET A 260 -20.94 -13.22 11.94
C MET A 260 -22.34 -13.37 12.58
N GLU A 261 -22.73 -14.59 12.99
CA GLU A 261 -24.01 -14.82 13.69
C GLU A 261 -24.10 -14.15 15.09
N ARG A 262 -23.00 -13.59 15.60
CA ARG A 262 -22.86 -13.00 16.94
C ARG A 262 -22.42 -11.55 16.92
N ASP A 263 -22.43 -10.90 15.75
CA ASP A 263 -22.04 -9.51 15.58
C ASP A 263 -20.60 -9.21 16.05
N LEU A 264 -19.68 -10.19 15.95
CA LEU A 264 -18.27 -10.08 16.40
C LEU A 264 -17.33 -9.56 15.29
N MET A 265 -17.86 -8.92 14.26
CA MET A 265 -17.09 -8.47 13.10
C MET A 265 -16.74 -6.99 13.24
N SER A 266 -15.54 -6.59 12.81
CA SER A 266 -15.10 -5.19 12.90
C SER A 266 -15.95 -4.27 12.02
N LEU A 267 -16.03 -2.99 12.40
CA LEU A 267 -16.72 -1.98 11.58
C LEU A 267 -16.11 -1.92 10.17
N GLU A 268 -14.79 -2.00 10.06
CA GLU A 268 -14.08 -2.01 8.78
C GLU A 268 -14.48 -3.22 7.91
N PHE A 269 -14.58 -4.42 8.51
CA PHE A 269 -15.08 -5.59 7.80
C PHE A 269 -16.51 -5.38 7.28
N LEU A 270 -17.39 -4.84 8.12
CA LEU A 270 -18.79 -4.60 7.76
C LEU A 270 -18.92 -3.57 6.63
N GLU A 271 -18.08 -2.52 6.63
CA GLU A 271 -18.06 -1.51 5.57
C GLU A 271 -17.53 -2.07 4.25
N ARG A 272 -16.44 -2.86 4.30
CA ARG A 272 -15.79 -3.40 3.10
C ARG A 272 -16.53 -4.57 2.48
N CYS A 273 -17.23 -5.37 3.29
CA CYS A 273 -17.85 -6.62 2.87
C CYS A 273 -19.38 -6.61 3.05
N TRP A 274 -20.00 -5.41 3.05
CA TRP A 274 -21.43 -5.22 3.29
C TRP A 274 -22.33 -6.13 2.44
N ASP A 275 -22.09 -6.25 1.14
CA ASP A 275 -22.92 -7.05 0.23
C ASP A 275 -22.96 -8.53 0.65
N THR A 276 -21.81 -9.10 1.02
CA THR A 276 -21.73 -10.48 1.53
C THR A 276 -22.41 -10.62 2.89
N VAL A 277 -22.26 -9.62 3.76
CA VAL A 277 -22.91 -9.61 5.09
C VAL A 277 -24.43 -9.54 4.93
N GLU A 278 -24.93 -8.75 3.98
CA GLU A 278 -26.36 -8.65 3.67
C GLU A 278 -26.91 -9.97 3.12
N GLU A 279 -26.20 -10.59 2.17
CA GLU A 279 -26.55 -11.93 1.65
C GLU A 279 -26.58 -12.97 2.77
N PHE A 280 -25.52 -13.01 3.58
CA PHE A 280 -25.42 -13.91 4.73
C PHE A 280 -26.57 -13.71 5.72
N ASN A 281 -26.87 -12.47 6.08
CA ASN A 281 -27.95 -12.15 7.02
C ASN A 281 -29.34 -12.55 6.49
N ALA A 282 -29.51 -12.63 5.17
CA ALA A 282 -30.77 -13.08 4.56
C ALA A 282 -30.96 -14.60 4.65
N ASP A 283 -29.89 -15.40 4.48
CA ASP A 283 -29.91 -16.86 4.60
C ASP A 283 -28.58 -17.44 5.14
N PRO A 284 -28.35 -17.44 6.46
CA PRO A 284 -27.09 -17.91 7.04
C PRO A 284 -26.77 -19.38 6.73
N ALA A 285 -27.80 -20.23 6.65
CA ALA A 285 -27.63 -21.66 6.41
C ALA A 285 -27.44 -22.00 4.91
N GLY A 286 -27.97 -21.16 4.02
CA GLY A 286 -27.84 -21.31 2.57
C GLY A 286 -26.60 -20.63 1.97
N THR A 287 -25.95 -19.73 2.72
CA THR A 287 -24.79 -18.97 2.23
C THR A 287 -23.49 -19.74 2.45
N ASP A 288 -22.79 -20.06 1.35
CA ASP A 288 -21.46 -20.68 1.40
C ASP A 288 -20.38 -19.61 1.50
N LEU A 289 -19.74 -19.50 2.66
CA LEU A 289 -18.67 -18.51 2.89
C LEU A 289 -17.29 -18.95 2.37
N ARG A 290 -17.11 -20.19 1.90
CA ARG A 290 -15.78 -20.65 1.43
C ARG A 290 -15.28 -19.89 0.20
N PRO A 291 -16.10 -19.61 -0.82
CA PRO A 291 -15.69 -18.74 -1.93
C PRO A 291 -15.35 -17.32 -1.46
N PHE A 292 -16.09 -16.78 -0.50
CA PHE A 292 -15.79 -15.47 0.08
C PHE A 292 -14.43 -15.45 0.78
N VAL A 293 -14.14 -16.44 1.62
CA VAL A 293 -12.81 -16.59 2.25
C VAL A 293 -11.71 -16.67 1.19
N ARG A 294 -11.90 -17.49 0.15
CA ARG A 294 -10.92 -17.67 -0.93
C ARG A 294 -10.67 -16.39 -1.74
N ASP A 295 -11.74 -15.78 -2.23
CA ASP A 295 -11.67 -14.76 -3.29
C ASP A 295 -11.61 -13.34 -2.71
N CYS A 296 -12.31 -13.09 -1.61
CA CYS A 296 -12.44 -11.75 -1.02
C CYS A 296 -11.48 -11.53 0.15
N LEU A 297 -11.16 -12.58 0.93
CA LEU A 297 -10.20 -12.50 2.04
C LEU A 297 -8.80 -13.02 1.67
N GLY A 298 -8.53 -13.24 0.38
CA GLY A 298 -7.22 -13.75 -0.09
C GLY A 298 -6.91 -15.16 0.41
N GLY A 299 -7.89 -15.90 0.90
CA GLY A 299 -7.72 -17.23 1.47
C GLY A 299 -7.17 -17.23 2.90
N GLN A 300 -7.23 -16.12 3.63
CA GLN A 300 -6.73 -16.00 5.01
C GLN A 300 -7.82 -15.51 5.97
N LEU A 301 -7.73 -15.97 7.23
CA LEU A 301 -8.40 -15.32 8.36
C LEU A 301 -7.34 -14.61 9.19
N PHE A 302 -7.55 -13.33 9.44
CA PHE A 302 -6.65 -12.49 10.22
C PHE A 302 -7.44 -11.73 11.29
N SER A 303 -6.78 -11.32 12.38
CA SER A 303 -7.49 -10.88 13.57
C SER A 303 -8.26 -9.58 13.39
N ALA A 304 -7.84 -8.70 12.47
CA ALA A 304 -8.53 -7.42 12.17
C ALA A 304 -9.92 -7.58 11.51
N LEU A 305 -10.30 -8.80 11.11
CA LEU A 305 -11.66 -9.10 10.66
C LEU A 305 -12.69 -8.92 11.79
N PHE A 306 -12.26 -9.07 13.04
CA PHE A 306 -13.13 -9.11 14.20
C PHE A 306 -13.10 -7.80 14.98
N ASP A 307 -14.17 -7.50 15.71
CA ASP A 307 -14.16 -6.41 16.67
C ASP A 307 -13.28 -6.73 17.90
N GLU A 308 -13.19 -5.80 18.86
CA GLU A 308 -12.34 -5.97 20.04
C GLU A 308 -12.65 -7.27 20.81
N GLU A 309 -13.93 -7.66 20.88
CA GLU A 309 -14.38 -8.84 21.62
C GLU A 309 -14.08 -10.13 20.83
N GLY A 310 -14.38 -10.14 19.53
CA GLY A 310 -14.08 -11.25 18.64
C GLY A 310 -12.57 -11.50 18.49
N GLU A 311 -11.76 -10.44 18.40
CA GLU A 311 -10.30 -10.54 18.37
C GLU A 311 -9.77 -11.14 19.68
N ALA A 312 -10.26 -10.66 20.83
CA ALA A 312 -9.82 -11.16 22.13
C ALA A 312 -10.14 -12.65 22.30
N PHE A 313 -11.32 -13.09 21.85
CA PHE A 313 -11.68 -14.50 21.84
C PHE A 313 -10.84 -15.32 20.85
N ALA A 314 -10.60 -14.81 19.64
CA ALA A 314 -9.72 -15.43 18.66
C ALA A 314 -8.32 -15.65 19.26
N ARG A 315 -7.76 -14.65 19.95
CA ARG A 315 -6.47 -14.77 20.66
C ARG A 315 -6.51 -15.87 21.72
N TYR A 316 -7.61 -16.02 22.46
CA TYR A 316 -7.75 -17.12 23.42
C TYR A 316 -7.82 -18.52 22.76
N TYR A 317 -8.48 -18.62 21.60
CA TYR A 317 -8.85 -19.91 21.01
C TYR A 317 -7.91 -20.40 19.89
N TYR A 318 -7.17 -19.50 19.26
CA TYR A 318 -6.23 -19.80 18.18
C TYR A 318 -4.76 -19.66 18.59
N ASP A 319 -4.40 -18.90 19.65
CA ASP A 319 -3.00 -18.71 20.04
C ASP A 319 -2.39 -19.98 20.68
N PRO A 320 -1.38 -20.61 20.05
CA PRO A 320 -0.73 -21.81 20.59
C PRO A 320 0.09 -21.55 21.86
N ARG A 321 0.38 -20.29 22.19
CA ARG A 321 1.09 -19.87 23.42
C ARG A 321 0.17 -19.81 24.64
N SER A 322 -1.15 -19.97 24.45
CA SER A 322 -2.12 -20.09 25.54
C SER A 322 -1.88 -21.41 26.29
N GLU A 323 -0.98 -21.40 27.28
CA GLU A 323 -0.62 -22.60 28.05
C GLU A 323 -1.85 -23.25 28.70
N GLY A 324 -2.25 -24.41 28.20
CA GLY A 324 -3.42 -25.15 28.69
C GLY A 324 -4.78 -24.65 28.20
N GLY A 325 -4.79 -23.67 27.28
CA GLY A 325 -5.99 -23.15 26.62
C GLY A 325 -6.55 -24.09 25.53
N PRO A 326 -7.79 -23.86 25.07
CA PRO A 326 -8.35 -24.58 23.93
C PRO A 326 -7.66 -24.18 22.62
N SER A 327 -7.78 -25.03 21.60
CA SER A 327 -7.24 -24.78 20.26
C SER A 327 -8.30 -25.13 19.21
N PHE A 328 -8.65 -24.16 18.36
CA PHE A 328 -9.62 -24.39 17.31
C PHE A 328 -9.18 -25.47 16.31
N PRO A 329 -7.93 -25.48 15.78
CA PRO A 329 -7.44 -26.60 14.97
C PRO A 329 -7.55 -27.96 15.67
N ALA A 330 -7.25 -28.04 16.97
CA ALA A 330 -7.36 -29.28 17.72
C ALA A 330 -8.82 -29.74 17.91
N ASP A 331 -9.76 -28.80 18.08
CA ASP A 331 -11.19 -29.10 18.16
C ASP A 331 -11.76 -29.57 16.80
N ILE A 332 -11.27 -29.00 15.70
CA ILE A 332 -11.60 -29.45 14.33
C ILE A 332 -11.11 -30.87 14.07
N ASP A 333 -9.85 -31.16 14.40
CA ASP A 333 -9.28 -32.51 14.30
C ASP A 333 -10.00 -33.51 15.23
N GLY A 334 -10.32 -33.10 16.46
CA GLY A 334 -11.10 -33.87 17.42
C GLY A 334 -12.50 -34.23 16.89
N TYR A 335 -13.16 -33.28 16.21
CA TYR A 335 -14.43 -33.52 15.54
C TYR A 335 -14.27 -34.49 14.36
N ALA A 336 -13.23 -34.35 13.53
CA ALA A 336 -12.94 -35.29 12.44
C ALA A 336 -12.81 -36.72 12.96
N ARG A 337 -12.09 -36.91 14.07
CA ARG A 337 -11.95 -38.20 14.75
C ARG A 337 -13.28 -38.75 15.24
N GLN A 338 -14.15 -37.91 15.80
CA GLN A 338 -15.48 -38.31 16.25
C GLN A 338 -16.39 -38.71 15.06
N TYR A 339 -16.33 -37.94 13.97
CA TYR A 339 -17.16 -38.14 12.78
C TYR A 339 -16.81 -39.42 12.03
N PHE A 340 -15.52 -39.67 11.77
CA PHE A 340 -15.06 -40.86 11.05
C PHE A 340 -14.91 -42.10 11.93
N GLY A 341 -14.80 -41.91 13.26
CA GLY A 341 -14.46 -42.96 14.21
C GLY A 341 -12.95 -43.25 14.23
N ALA A 342 -12.45 -43.70 15.39
CA ALA A 342 -11.01 -43.83 15.64
C ALA A 342 -10.27 -44.77 14.67
N GLU A 343 -10.93 -45.83 14.19
CA GLU A 343 -10.33 -46.79 13.26
C GLU A 343 -10.09 -46.18 11.87
N ARG A 344 -11.10 -45.49 11.32
CA ARG A 344 -11.00 -44.85 10.00
C ARG A 344 -10.13 -43.60 10.05
N TYR A 345 -10.25 -42.80 11.11
CA TYR A 345 -9.41 -41.62 11.35
C TYR A 345 -7.91 -41.98 11.36
N GLY A 346 -7.53 -43.07 12.05
CA GLY A 346 -6.14 -43.53 12.11
C GLY A 346 -5.67 -44.34 10.89
N SER A 347 -6.42 -44.33 9.79
CA SER A 347 -6.06 -45.06 8.57
C SER A 347 -5.32 -44.17 7.58
N ASP A 348 -4.64 -44.80 6.61
CA ASP A 348 -3.93 -44.08 5.53
C ASP A 348 -4.89 -43.38 4.53
N GLU A 349 -6.21 -43.53 4.70
CA GLU A 349 -7.23 -42.92 3.83
C GLU A 349 -7.07 -41.40 3.75
N PHE A 350 -6.80 -40.76 4.89
CA PHE A 350 -6.80 -39.30 5.02
C PHE A 350 -5.41 -38.66 4.98
N ARG A 351 -4.34 -39.46 5.14
CA ARG A 351 -2.94 -38.97 5.17
C ARG A 351 -2.72 -37.80 6.13
N ASP A 352 -3.24 -37.97 7.34
CA ASP A 352 -3.22 -37.00 8.44
C ASP A 352 -4.08 -35.74 8.24
N GLU A 353 -4.90 -35.68 7.18
CA GLU A 353 -5.73 -34.51 6.85
C GLU A 353 -7.24 -34.81 6.95
N ALA A 354 -7.66 -35.58 7.95
CA ALA A 354 -9.04 -36.08 8.05
C ALA A 354 -10.10 -34.96 8.04
N TYR A 355 -9.77 -33.79 8.60
CA TYR A 355 -10.67 -32.65 8.63
C TYR A 355 -11.06 -32.12 7.23
N LEU A 356 -10.21 -32.29 6.20
CA LEU A 356 -10.53 -31.87 4.83
C LEU A 356 -11.59 -32.76 4.16
N PHE A 357 -11.82 -33.97 4.69
CA PHE A 357 -12.78 -34.94 4.15
C PHE A 357 -14.18 -34.81 4.76
N ILE A 358 -14.34 -33.96 5.78
CA ILE A 358 -15.64 -33.73 6.40
C ILE A 358 -16.53 -33.02 5.36
N PRO A 359 -17.73 -33.54 5.05
CA PRO A 359 -18.68 -32.83 4.21
C PRO A 359 -19.00 -31.45 4.80
N PHE A 360 -18.92 -30.42 3.96
CA PHE A 360 -19.33 -29.08 4.37
C PHE A 360 -20.84 -28.96 4.28
N ASP A 361 -21.51 -29.20 5.41
CA ASP A 361 -22.96 -29.14 5.55
C ASP A 361 -23.37 -28.48 6.89
N GLU A 362 -24.67 -28.26 7.05
CA GLU A 362 -25.22 -27.62 8.24
C GLU A 362 -25.02 -28.46 9.51
N ASP A 363 -24.96 -29.79 9.40
CA ASP A 363 -24.70 -30.66 10.55
C ASP A 363 -23.27 -30.47 11.08
N TYR A 364 -22.30 -30.31 10.17
CA TYR A 364 -20.93 -29.95 10.53
C TYR A 364 -20.86 -28.59 11.20
N TYR A 365 -21.50 -27.56 10.60
CA TYR A 365 -21.56 -26.23 11.21
C TYR A 365 -22.17 -26.26 12.62
N GLN A 366 -23.37 -26.85 12.77
CA GLN A 366 -24.07 -26.91 14.05
C GLN A 366 -23.30 -27.68 15.13
N ALA A 367 -22.52 -28.70 14.74
CA ALA A 367 -21.67 -29.42 15.67
C ALA A 367 -20.50 -28.55 16.14
N MET A 368 -19.81 -27.88 15.22
CA MET A 368 -18.68 -27.01 15.56
C MET A 368 -19.12 -25.75 16.30
N ALA A 369 -20.25 -25.14 15.93
CA ALA A 369 -20.82 -23.99 16.63
C ALA A 369 -21.06 -24.27 18.13
N LYS A 370 -21.46 -25.50 18.50
CA LYS A 370 -21.58 -25.94 19.91
C LYS A 370 -20.24 -26.14 20.60
N VAL A 371 -19.18 -26.46 19.87
CA VAL A 371 -17.82 -26.53 20.41
C VAL A 371 -17.32 -25.13 20.68
N ILE A 372 -17.37 -24.25 19.67
CA ILE A 372 -16.95 -22.84 19.75
C ILE A 372 -17.70 -22.15 20.89
N GLN A 373 -19.03 -22.31 20.97
CA GLN A 373 -19.83 -21.72 22.06
C GLN A 373 -19.38 -22.18 23.45
N ARG A 374 -19.01 -23.46 23.63
CA ARG A 374 -18.50 -23.93 24.92
C ARG A 374 -17.13 -23.33 25.26
N ARG A 375 -16.31 -22.99 24.26
CA ARG A 375 -15.04 -22.29 24.47
C ARG A 375 -15.29 -20.83 24.81
N TRP A 376 -16.23 -20.17 24.14
CA TRP A 376 -16.70 -18.82 24.44
C TRP A 376 -17.21 -18.71 25.88
N ASP A 377 -18.18 -19.55 26.26
CA ASP A 377 -18.78 -19.54 27.60
C ASP A 377 -17.73 -19.80 28.71
N GLY A 378 -16.65 -20.52 28.37
CA GLY A 378 -15.54 -20.81 29.28
C GLY A 378 -14.48 -19.72 29.35
N TRP A 379 -14.43 -18.83 28.35
CA TRP A 379 -13.54 -17.67 28.28
C TRP A 379 -14.14 -16.45 29.00
N GLU A 380 -15.46 -16.27 28.93
CA GLU A 380 -16.18 -15.18 29.62
C GLU A 380 -16.29 -15.34 31.16
N GLN A 381 -15.86 -16.49 31.72
CA GLN A 381 -15.89 -16.80 33.16
C GLN A 381 -14.54 -16.53 33.82
#